data_AF-A0A662S1G1-F1
#
_entry.id   AF-A0A662S1G1-F1
#
_cell.length_a   1.000
_cell.length_b   1.000
_cell.length_c   1.000
_cell.angle_alpha   90.00
_cell.angle_beta   90.00
_cell.angle_gamma   90.00
#
_symmetry.space_group_name_H-M   'P 1'
#
loop_
_entity.id
_entity.type
_entity.pdbx_description
1 polymer ?
#
loop_
_entity_poly.entity_id
_entity_poly.type
_entity_poly.pdbx_seq_one_letter_code
_entity_poly.pdbx_strand_id
1 'polypeptide(L)'
;MDPVKFLREVASDVIHVHLADNLGPRSPSFHMPLGAGNIKLRDVFKELKSSGYEGMLIVEGGGEDPREFISKSLRAIREAIEEL
;
A
#
# COMPACT_ATOMS: atom_id res chain seq x y z
N MET A 1 -8.78 5.19 -11.50
CA MET A 1 -8.56 6.19 -10.44
C MET A 1 -7.11 6.05 -10.00
N ASP A 2 -6.40 7.16 -9.81
CA ASP A 2 -5.05 7.15 -9.28
C ASP A 2 -5.14 7.18 -7.74
N PRO A 3 -4.66 6.13 -7.04
CA PRO A 3 -4.79 6.05 -5.58
C PRO A 3 -4.00 7.13 -4.85
N VAL A 4 -2.85 7.56 -5.39
CA VAL A 4 -2.03 8.61 -4.75
C VAL A 4 -2.70 9.96 -4.87
N LYS A 5 -3.32 10.24 -6.04
CA LYS A 5 -4.12 11.44 -6.22
C LYS A 5 -5.30 11.49 -5.26
N PHE A 6 -6.04 10.39 -5.14
CA PHE A 6 -7.16 10.31 -4.22
C PHE A 6 -6.71 10.49 -2.76
N LEU A 7 -5.63 9.81 -2.36
CA LEU A 7 -5.06 9.95 -1.03
C LEU A 7 -4.74 11.42 -0.71
N ARG A 8 -4.09 12.15 -1.63
CA ARG A 8 -3.80 13.59 -1.44
C ARG A 8 -5.06 14.43 -1.18
N GLU A 9 -6.19 14.09 -1.79
CA GLU A 9 -7.45 14.81 -1.63
C GLU A 9 -8.08 14.56 -0.25
N VAL A 10 -7.78 13.44 0.40
CA VAL A 10 -8.37 13.05 1.70
C VAL A 10 -7.37 12.96 2.85
N ALA A 11 -6.08 13.22 2.61
CA ALA A 11 -5.00 12.87 3.52
C ALA A 11 -5.14 13.47 4.93
N SER A 12 -5.71 14.67 5.04
CA SER A 12 -5.96 15.35 6.33
C SER A 12 -7.00 14.66 7.21
N ASP A 13 -7.86 13.83 6.63
CA ASP A 13 -8.93 13.12 7.32
C ASP A 13 -8.62 11.63 7.55
N VAL A 14 -7.46 11.16 7.08
CA VAL A 14 -7.07 9.75 7.19
C VAL A 14 -6.64 9.43 8.63
N ILE A 15 -7.42 8.59 9.30
CA ILE A 15 -7.13 8.10 10.66
C ILE A 15 -6.60 6.65 10.69
N HIS A 16 -6.81 5.88 9.62
CA HIS A 16 -6.43 4.48 9.53
C HIS A 16 -6.16 4.06 8.08
N VAL A 17 -5.18 3.19 7.87
CA VAL A 17 -4.76 2.75 6.52
C VAL A 17 -4.58 1.24 6.47
N HIS A 18 -5.28 0.61 5.53
CA HIS A 18 -4.98 -0.75 5.07
C HIS A 18 -4.16 -0.66 3.77
N LEU A 19 -3.05 -1.39 3.72
CA LEU A 19 -2.18 -1.53 2.58
C LEU A 19 -2.49 -2.84 1.87
N ALA A 20 -2.92 -2.73 0.62
CA ALA A 20 -3.16 -3.86 -0.26
C ALA A 20 -2.72 -3.49 -1.68
N ASP A 21 -2.31 -4.49 -2.47
CA ASP A 21 -1.92 -4.29 -3.86
C ASP A 21 -2.92 -4.94 -4.82
N ASN A 22 -2.98 -4.44 -6.05
CA ASN A 22 -3.89 -4.93 -7.09
C ASN A 22 -3.43 -4.52 -8.49
N LEU A 23 -4.02 -5.14 -9.51
CA LEU A 23 -3.74 -4.84 -10.92
C LEU A 23 -4.72 -3.81 -11.52
N GLY A 24 -5.50 -3.13 -10.68
CA GLY A 24 -6.50 -2.15 -11.09
C GLY A 24 -7.91 -2.72 -11.27
N PRO A 25 -8.88 -1.85 -11.58
CA PRO A 25 -10.32 -2.14 -11.43
C PRO A 25 -10.88 -3.15 -12.44
N ARG A 26 -10.13 -3.50 -13.49
CA ARG A 26 -10.53 -4.51 -14.48
C ARG A 26 -9.96 -5.90 -14.21
N SER A 27 -9.11 -6.02 -13.20
CA SER A 27 -8.52 -7.30 -12.80
C SER A 27 -9.35 -7.96 -11.72
N PRO A 28 -9.47 -9.29 -11.69
CA PRO A 28 -9.99 -10.01 -10.52
C PRO A 28 -8.97 -10.06 -9.36
N SER A 29 -7.71 -9.68 -9.61
CA SER A 29 -6.63 -9.75 -8.62
C SER A 29 -6.66 -8.53 -7.70
N PHE A 30 -7.27 -8.71 -6.53
CA PHE A 30 -7.30 -7.76 -5.42
C PHE A 30 -6.58 -8.35 -4.20
N HIS A 31 -6.03 -7.48 -3.35
CA HIS A 31 -5.31 -7.85 -2.13
C HIS A 31 -4.14 -8.81 -2.37
N MET A 32 -3.37 -8.54 -3.42
CA MET A 32 -2.11 -9.22 -3.70
C MET A 32 -1.03 -8.82 -2.69
N PRO A 33 0.06 -9.60 -2.54
CA PRO A 33 1.22 -9.15 -1.80
C PRO A 33 1.70 -7.78 -2.30
N LEU A 34 2.12 -6.91 -1.37
CA LEU A 34 2.62 -5.59 -1.74
C LEU A 34 3.82 -5.71 -2.69
N GLY A 35 3.83 -4.91 -3.77
CA GLY A 35 4.83 -4.92 -4.83
C GLY A 35 4.56 -5.92 -5.95
N ALA A 36 3.53 -6.75 -5.85
CA ALA A 36 3.12 -7.67 -6.92
C ALA A 36 2.06 -7.07 -7.86
N GLY A 37 1.46 -5.95 -7.50
CA GLY A 37 0.49 -5.24 -8.33
C GLY A 37 1.07 -3.93 -8.89
N ASN A 38 0.20 -2.93 -9.06
CA ASN A 38 0.52 -1.66 -9.71
C ASN A 38 0.45 -0.46 -8.75
N ILE A 39 0.25 -0.68 -7.45
CA ILE A 39 0.24 0.41 -6.47
C ILE A 39 1.66 0.94 -6.26
N LYS A 40 1.85 2.24 -6.45
CA LYS A 40 3.13 2.92 -6.23
C LYS A 40 3.35 3.19 -4.74
N LEU A 41 3.78 2.17 -3.99
CA LEU A 41 3.91 2.23 -2.52
C LEU A 41 4.74 3.41 -2.03
N ARG A 42 5.86 3.71 -2.70
CA ARG A 42 6.69 4.87 -2.36
C ARG A 42 5.91 6.17 -2.39
N ASP A 43 5.13 6.40 -3.45
CA ASP A 43 4.36 7.63 -3.60
C ASP A 43 3.23 7.71 -2.55
N VAL A 44 2.63 6.56 -2.19
CA VAL A 44 1.67 6.45 -1.09
C VAL A 44 2.32 6.83 0.25
N PHE A 45 3.46 6.24 0.58
CA PHE A 45 4.15 6.53 1.84
C PHE A 45 4.66 7.97 1.90
N LYS A 46 5.13 8.52 0.78
CA LYS A 46 5.52 9.92 0.68
C LYS A 46 4.33 10.84 0.98
N GLU A 47 3.17 10.57 0.40
CA GLU A 47 1.97 11.38 0.63
C GLU A 47 1.50 11.29 2.11
N LEU A 48 1.43 10.09 2.68
CA LEU A 48 1.10 9.89 4.09
C LEU A 48 2.07 10.66 5.01
N LYS A 49 3.38 10.53 4.78
CA LYS A 49 4.42 11.25 5.53
C LYS A 49 4.28 12.76 5.39
N SER A 50 4.07 13.26 4.17
CA SER A 50 3.89 14.69 3.90
C SER A 50 2.61 15.26 4.51
N SER A 51 1.56 14.45 4.68
CA SER A 51 0.33 14.84 5.36
C SER A 51 0.42 14.87 6.89
N GLY A 52 1.51 14.35 7.47
CA GLY A 52 1.66 14.22 8.92
C GLY A 52 0.93 13.02 9.52
N TYR A 53 0.65 11.98 8.72
CA TYR A 53 0.04 10.75 9.22
C TYR A 53 1.01 10.00 10.14
N GLU A 54 0.59 9.76 11.39
CA GLU A 54 1.37 9.02 12.41
C GLU A 54 0.68 7.71 12.86
N GLY A 55 -0.40 7.32 12.17
CA GLY A 55 -1.15 6.12 12.49
C GLY A 55 -0.49 4.81 12.03
N MET A 56 -1.09 3.69 12.39
CA MET A 56 -0.62 2.36 11.96
C MET A 56 -0.92 2.11 10.48
N LEU A 57 -0.06 1.33 9.83
CA LEU A 57 -0.28 0.77 8.50
C LEU A 57 -0.53 -0.73 8.65
N ILE A 58 -1.68 -1.21 8.20
CA ILE A 58 -2.06 -2.63 8.29
C ILE A 58 -1.89 -3.27 6.91
N VAL A 59 -1.05 -4.30 6.80
CA VAL A 59 -0.94 -5.08 5.56
C VAL A 59 -2.16 -6.01 5.47
N GLU A 60 -2.97 -5.85 4.42
CA GLU A 60 -4.21 -6.60 4.21
C GLU A 60 -4.14 -7.44 2.94
N GLY A 61 -4.47 -8.72 3.08
CA GLY A 61 -4.64 -9.65 1.98
C GLY A 61 -4.40 -11.08 2.38
N GLY A 62 -4.17 -11.94 1.39
CA GLY A 62 -3.99 -13.36 1.61
C GLY A 62 -3.60 -14.12 0.35
N GLY A 63 -3.42 -15.43 0.52
CA GLY A 63 -3.05 -16.36 -0.53
C GLY A 63 -2.99 -17.77 0.05
N GLU A 64 -2.52 -18.71 -0.76
CA GLU A 64 -2.36 -20.11 -0.33
C GLU A 64 -1.35 -20.25 0.83
N ASP A 65 -0.27 -19.47 0.82
CA ASP A 65 0.70 -19.38 1.92
C ASP A 65 0.76 -17.96 2.52
N PRO A 66 0.20 -17.75 3.75
CA PRO A 66 0.28 -16.47 4.45
C PRO A 66 1.71 -16.02 4.78
N ARG A 67 2.65 -16.93 5.00
CA ARG A 67 4.04 -16.57 5.32
C ARG A 67 4.75 -16.00 4.10
N GLU A 68 4.52 -16.60 2.94
CA GLU A 68 5.04 -16.09 1.68
C GLU A 68 4.45 -14.71 1.36
N PHE A 69 3.14 -14.53 1.54
CA PHE A 69 2.44 -13.27 1.35
C PHE A 69 3.08 -12.13 2.18
N ILE A 70 3.27 -12.38 3.48
CA ILE A 70 3.86 -11.39 4.40
C ILE A 70 5.33 -11.15 4.08
N SER A 71 6.10 -12.19 3.74
CA SER A 71 7.52 -12.05 3.39
C SER A 71 7.73 -11.16 2.16
N LYS A 72 6.93 -11.37 1.10
CA LYS A 72 6.94 -10.53 -0.10
C LYS A 72 6.53 -9.09 0.22
N SER A 73 5.43 -8.92 0.96
CA SER A 73 4.92 -7.59 1.31
C SER A 73 5.91 -6.79 2.15
N LEU A 74 6.57 -7.43 3.12
CA LEU A 74 7.58 -6.80 3.96
C LEU A 74 8.80 -6.34 3.15
N ARG A 75 9.21 -7.12 2.14
CA ARG A 75 10.29 -6.73 1.22
C ARG A 75 9.93 -5.46 0.46
N ALA A 76 8.76 -5.42 -0.16
CA ALA A 76 8.31 -4.25 -0.92
C ALA A 76 8.18 -3.00 -0.05
N ILE A 77 7.72 -3.16 1.21
CA ILE A 77 7.69 -2.04 2.18
C ILE A 77 9.09 -1.51 2.45
N ARG A 78 10.06 -2.39 2.70
CA ARG A 78 11.46 -1.98 2.98
C ARG A 78 12.06 -1.21 1.81
N GLU A 79 11.93 -1.77 0.60
CA GLU A 79 12.41 -1.13 -0.63
C GLU A 79 11.76 0.26 -0.81
N ALA A 80 10.44 0.36 -0.63
CA ALA A 80 9.74 1.63 -0.76
C ALA A 80 10.14 2.67 0.29
N ILE A 81 10.56 2.25 1.50
CA ILE A 81 10.97 3.16 2.59
C ILE A 81 12.43 3.60 2.43
N GLU A 82 13.33 2.73 1.98
CA GLU A 82 14.74 3.06 1.75
C GLU A 82 14.93 4.19 0.71
N GLU A 83 13.93 4.41 -0.14
CA GLU A 83 13.91 5.42 -1.21
C GLU A 83 13.15 6.73 -0.85
N LEU A 84 12.71 6.90 0.41
CA LEU A 84 11.96 8.08 0.89
C LEU A 84 12.86 9.18 1.48
#